data_AF-A0A849MB71-F1
#
_entry.id   AF-A0A849MB71-F1
#
_cell.length_a   1.000
_cell.length_b   1.000
_cell.length_c   1.000
_cell.angle_alpha   90.00
_cell.angle_beta   90.00
_cell.angle_gamma   90.00
#
_symmetry.space_group_name_H-M   'P 1'
#
loop_
_entity.id
_entity.type
_entity.pdbx_description
1 polymer ?
#
loop_
_entity_poly.entity_id
_entity_poly.type
_entity_poly.pdbx_seq_one_letter_code
_entity_poly.pdbx_strand_id
1 'polypeptide(L)'
;MKDFKKPLIYSCSGCSSAAQLANSIAVKMDRSGIAEMSCIAGVGGDVKPLVKTAKSGRDIIALDGCPLDCVKKTLARHNIKTTHHFRLNEYGVKKVQHGDFEPDDVDRITKIVIKQCFTNHQKI
;
A
#
# COMPACT_ATOMS: atom_id res chain seq x y z
N MET A 1 0.39 -25.61 -1.36
CA MET A 1 1.08 -24.94 -0.23
C MET A 1 1.27 -23.48 -0.63
N LYS A 2 0.75 -22.50 0.14
CA LYS A 2 1.05 -21.08 -0.12
C LYS A 2 2.55 -20.88 0.12
N ASP A 3 3.29 -20.57 -0.93
CA ASP A 3 4.68 -20.14 -0.85
C ASP A 3 4.73 -18.90 0.07
N PHE A 4 5.49 -18.94 1.17
CA PHE A 4 5.55 -17.90 2.22
C PHE A 4 6.30 -16.63 1.74
N LYS A 5 5.98 -16.14 0.55
CA LYS A 5 6.52 -14.88 0.04
C LYS A 5 5.81 -13.73 0.75
N LYS A 6 6.59 -12.73 1.17
CA LYS A 6 6.10 -11.50 1.81
C LYS A 6 4.92 -10.91 1.02
N PRO A 7 3.96 -10.22 1.64
CA PRO A 7 2.96 -9.50 0.86
C PRO A 7 3.61 -8.41 -0.01
N LEU A 8 2.97 -8.09 -1.12
CA LEU A 8 3.32 -6.92 -1.93
C LEU A 8 2.65 -5.68 -1.34
N ILE A 9 3.36 -4.57 -1.27
CA ILE A 9 2.80 -3.28 -0.85
C ILE A 9 2.87 -2.25 -1.98
N TYR A 10 1.74 -1.59 -2.20
CA TYR A 10 1.57 -0.54 -3.20
C TYR A 10 1.03 0.71 -2.52
N SER A 11 1.61 1.87 -2.81
CA SER A 11 1.18 3.16 -2.27
C SER A 11 0.73 4.13 -3.36
N CYS A 12 -0.25 4.96 -3.05
CA CYS A 12 -0.53 6.16 -3.82
C CYS A 12 0.63 7.16 -3.60
N SER A 13 1.51 7.34 -4.59
CA SER A 13 2.71 8.19 -4.49
C SER A 13 2.58 9.50 -5.32
N GLY A 14 1.49 10.23 -5.12
CA GLY A 14 1.26 11.58 -5.70
C GLY A 14 1.79 12.74 -4.85
N CYS A 15 1.58 13.99 -5.28
CA CYS A 15 2.20 15.20 -4.69
C CYS A 15 1.60 15.72 -3.36
N SER A 16 0.48 15.17 -2.88
CA SER A 16 -0.14 15.64 -1.63
C SER A 16 0.48 14.99 -0.38
N SER A 17 0.38 15.65 0.78
CA SER A 17 0.83 15.13 2.08
C SER A 17 0.39 13.68 2.34
N ALA A 18 -0.88 13.36 2.12
CA ALA A 18 -1.44 12.03 2.35
C ALA A 18 -0.84 10.95 1.41
N ALA A 19 -0.42 11.34 0.21
CA ALA A 19 0.21 10.44 -0.75
C ALA A 19 1.70 10.24 -0.42
N GLN A 20 2.38 11.30 -0.01
CA GLN A 20 3.74 11.20 0.51
C GLN A 20 3.79 10.33 1.77
N LEU A 21 2.82 10.45 2.68
CA LEU A 21 2.69 9.58 3.85
C LEU A 21 2.48 8.11 3.48
N ALA A 22 1.55 7.82 2.55
CA ALA A 22 1.33 6.46 2.06
C ALA A 22 2.62 5.85 1.47
N ASN A 23 3.37 6.65 0.70
CA ASN A 23 4.66 6.25 0.16
C ASN A 23 5.70 5.99 1.27
N SER A 24 5.81 6.89 2.25
CA SER A 24 6.72 6.75 3.39
C SER A 24 6.46 5.47 4.20
N ILE A 25 5.20 5.13 4.43
CA ILE A 25 4.81 3.88 5.11
C ILE A 25 5.22 2.66 4.27
N ALA A 26 4.93 2.66 2.96
CA ALA A 26 5.30 1.55 2.09
C ALA A 26 6.82 1.32 2.03
N VAL A 27 7.60 2.39 1.89
CA VAL A 27 9.07 2.34 1.90
C VAL A 27 9.60 1.84 3.24
N LYS A 28 9.01 2.28 4.37
CA LYS A 28 9.40 1.81 5.71
C LYS A 28 9.15 0.30 5.86
N MET A 29 7.99 -0.19 5.42
CA MET A 29 7.66 -1.62 5.49
C MET A 29 8.54 -2.48 4.58
N ASP A 30 8.92 -1.96 3.41
CA ASP A 30 9.85 -2.61 2.50
C ASP A 30 11.26 -2.74 3.10
N ARG A 31 11.83 -1.62 3.57
CA ARG A 31 13.18 -1.58 4.14
C ARG A 31 13.31 -2.37 5.45
N SER A 32 12.22 -2.52 6.19
CA SER A 32 12.17 -3.38 7.38
C SER A 32 11.90 -4.85 7.05
N GLY A 33 11.68 -5.18 5.78
CA GLY A 33 11.46 -6.55 5.32
C GLY A 33 10.11 -7.13 5.72
N ILE A 34 9.12 -6.30 6.07
CA ILE A 34 7.76 -6.73 6.44
C ILE A 34 6.92 -7.02 5.19
N ALA A 35 7.10 -6.21 4.14
CA ALA A 35 6.48 -6.37 2.84
C ALA A 35 7.54 -6.15 1.75
N GLU A 36 7.18 -6.38 0.49
CA GLU A 36 7.99 -5.99 -0.66
C GLU A 36 7.24 -4.91 -1.45
N MET A 37 7.84 -3.74 -1.61
CA MET A 37 7.21 -2.64 -2.33
C MET A 37 7.39 -2.79 -3.83
N SER A 38 6.33 -2.49 -4.59
CA SER A 38 6.36 -2.45 -6.05
C SER A 38 5.69 -1.19 -6.59
N CYS A 39 6.16 -0.70 -7.74
CA CYS A 39 5.73 0.59 -8.28
C CYS A 39 4.32 0.54 -8.87
N ILE A 40 3.35 1.18 -8.22
CA ILE A 40 1.99 1.29 -8.75
C ILE A 40 1.94 2.05 -10.09
N ALA A 41 2.81 3.03 -10.28
CA ALA A 41 2.89 3.81 -11.53
C ALA A 41 3.21 2.90 -12.72
N GLY A 42 4.11 1.93 -12.55
CA GLY A 42 4.43 0.99 -13.61
C GLY A 42 3.34 -0.05 -13.86
N VAL A 43 2.55 -0.41 -12.85
CA VAL A 43 1.32 -1.20 -13.07
C VAL A 43 0.30 -0.40 -13.89
N GLY A 44 0.12 0.89 -13.57
CA GLY A 44 -0.77 1.79 -14.31
C GLY A 44 -0.30 2.10 -15.74
N GLY A 45 1.02 2.08 -15.97
CA GLY A 45 1.65 2.25 -17.28
C GLY A 45 1.92 0.94 -18.04
N ASP A 46 1.29 -0.18 -17.63
CA ASP A 46 1.40 -1.48 -18.31
C ASP A 46 2.83 -2.02 -18.48
N VAL A 47 3.74 -1.65 -17.56
CA VAL A 47 5.12 -2.14 -17.54
C VAL A 47 5.11 -3.63 -17.22
N LYS A 48 5.37 -4.47 -18.23
CA LYS A 48 5.18 -5.94 -18.18
C LYS A 48 5.74 -6.61 -16.91
N PRO A 49 7.00 -6.34 -16.48
CA PRO A 49 7.53 -6.94 -15.25
C PRO A 49 6.71 -6.59 -14.00
N LEU A 50 6.24 -5.34 -13.88
CA LEU A 50 5.52 -4.87 -12.70
C LEU A 50 4.07 -5.40 -12.66
N VAL A 51 3.42 -5.49 -13.82
CA VAL A 51 2.11 -6.17 -13.94
C VAL A 51 2.25 -7.66 -13.60
N LYS A 52 3.32 -8.32 -14.05
CA LYS A 52 3.61 -9.73 -13.70
C LYS A 52 3.80 -9.91 -12.19
N THR A 53 4.56 -9.03 -11.55
CA THR A 53 4.72 -9.05 -10.09
C THR A 53 3.38 -8.87 -9.37
N ALA A 54 2.57 -7.90 -9.79
CA ALA A 54 1.24 -7.66 -9.21
C ALA A 54 0.29 -8.86 -9.37
N LYS A 55 0.45 -9.67 -10.43
CA LYS A 55 -0.31 -10.91 -10.68
C LYS A 55 0.31 -12.17 -10.08
N SER A 56 1.33 -12.04 -9.23
CA SER A 56 2.04 -13.20 -8.64
C SER A 56 1.19 -14.07 -7.70
N GLY A 57 0.00 -13.62 -7.31
CA GLY A 57 -0.87 -14.32 -6.36
C GLY A 57 -0.47 -14.13 -4.89
N ARG A 58 0.56 -13.30 -4.62
CA ARG A 58 0.92 -12.86 -3.27
C ARG A 58 -0.18 -11.98 -2.68
N ASP A 59 -0.28 -11.95 -1.36
CA ASP A 59 -1.17 -11.01 -0.68
C ASP A 59 -0.77 -9.57 -1.00
N ILE A 60 -1.76 -8.69 -1.19
CA ILE A 60 -1.54 -7.30 -1.60
C ILE A 60 -2.05 -6.35 -0.53
N ILE A 61 -1.16 -5.47 -0.08
CA ILE A 61 -1.46 -4.32 0.77
C ILE A 61 -1.51 -3.07 -0.12
N ALA A 62 -2.69 -2.47 -0.25
CA ALA A 62 -2.88 -1.21 -0.97
C ALA A 62 -3.05 -0.04 0.01
N LEU A 63 -2.17 0.95 -0.08
CA LEU A 63 -2.24 2.19 0.68
C LEU A 63 -2.69 3.34 -0.22
N ASP A 64 -3.92 3.82 -0.01
CA ASP A 64 -4.44 5.00 -0.68
C ASP A 64 -4.51 6.17 0.32
N GLY A 65 -3.91 7.32 -0.05
CA GLY A 65 -3.91 8.50 0.82
C GLY A 65 -5.27 9.20 0.93
N CYS A 66 -6.19 8.96 -0.01
CA CYS A 66 -7.46 9.67 -0.09
C CYS A 66 -8.58 8.82 -0.74
N PRO A 67 -9.84 9.28 -0.72
CA PRO A 67 -10.99 8.53 -1.26
C PRO A 67 -10.96 8.25 -2.77
N LEU A 68 -9.94 8.73 -3.49
CA LEU A 68 -9.82 8.51 -4.94
C LEU A 68 -9.45 7.07 -5.31
N ASP A 69 -8.89 6.29 -4.37
CA ASP A 69 -8.58 4.88 -4.54
C ASP A 69 -7.65 4.58 -5.73
N CYS A 70 -6.62 5.40 -5.91
CA CYS A 70 -5.71 5.32 -7.07
C CYS A 70 -5.04 3.94 -7.17
N VAL A 71 -4.54 3.38 -6.07
CA VAL A 71 -3.88 2.07 -6.04
C VAL A 71 -4.90 0.98 -6.35
N LYS A 72 -6.00 0.95 -5.60
CA LYS A 72 -7.06 -0.06 -5.79
C LYS A 72 -7.61 -0.06 -7.21
N LYS A 73 -7.90 1.10 -7.80
CA LYS A 73 -8.39 1.22 -9.17
C LYS A 73 -7.35 0.79 -10.20
N THR A 74 -6.06 1.14 -9.98
CA THR A 74 -4.98 0.73 -10.87
C THR A 74 -4.80 -0.78 -10.90
N LEU A 75 -4.85 -1.44 -9.74
CA LEU A 75 -4.80 -2.90 -9.64
C LEU A 75 -6.05 -3.54 -10.26
N ALA A 76 -7.24 -2.98 -10.02
CA ALA A 76 -8.50 -3.51 -10.55
C ALA A 76 -8.56 -3.51 -12.09
N ARG A 77 -7.93 -2.53 -12.77
CA ARG A 77 -7.78 -2.54 -14.24
C ARG A 77 -7.11 -3.81 -14.78
N HIS A 78 -6.26 -4.42 -13.96
CA HIS A 78 -5.55 -5.67 -14.26
C HIS A 78 -6.24 -6.92 -13.72
N ASN A 79 -7.50 -6.79 -13.26
CA ASN A 79 -8.27 -7.83 -12.57
C ASN A 79 -7.63 -8.33 -11.26
N ILE A 80 -6.84 -7.46 -10.61
CA ILE A 80 -6.15 -7.78 -9.35
C ILE A 80 -6.98 -7.25 -8.20
N LYS A 81 -7.32 -8.13 -7.24
CA LYS A 81 -7.99 -7.76 -5.99
C LYS A 81 -6.95 -7.56 -4.89
N THR A 82 -7.08 -6.49 -4.13
CA THR A 82 -6.26 -6.20 -2.95
C THR A 82 -6.68 -7.10 -1.79
N THR A 83 -5.71 -7.72 -1.09
CA THR A 83 -6.00 -8.48 0.14
C THR A 83 -6.35 -7.54 1.28
N HIS A 84 -5.58 -6.47 1.44
CA HIS A 84 -5.80 -5.41 2.41
C HIS A 84 -5.80 -4.06 1.69
N HIS A 85 -6.76 -3.21 2.04
CA HIS A 85 -6.87 -1.87 1.48
C HIS A 85 -7.04 -0.87 2.62
N PHE A 86 -6.16 0.13 2.65
CA PHE A 86 -6.15 1.17 3.66
C PHE A 86 -6.34 2.51 2.98
N ARG A 87 -7.37 3.24 3.41
CA ARG A 87 -7.54 4.66 3.07
C ARG A 87 -7.07 5.51 4.21
N LEU A 88 -5.94 6.21 4.07
CA LEU A 88 -5.32 6.94 5.17
C LEU A 88 -6.21 8.05 5.75
N ASN A 89 -7.10 8.62 4.94
CA ASN A 89 -8.09 9.60 5.41
C ASN A 89 -9.08 9.01 6.45
N GLU A 90 -9.31 7.70 6.44
CA GLU A 90 -10.14 7.01 7.45
C GLU A 90 -9.39 6.88 8.80
N TYR A 91 -8.08 7.16 8.83
CA TYR A 91 -7.21 7.13 10.01
C TYR A 91 -6.76 8.54 10.46
N GLY A 92 -7.51 9.56 10.05
CA GLY A 92 -7.30 10.96 10.46
C GLY A 92 -6.31 11.75 9.61
N VAL A 93 -5.76 11.17 8.55
CA VAL A 93 -4.81 11.87 7.66
C VAL A 93 -5.55 12.87 6.79
N LYS A 94 -5.14 14.14 6.85
CA LYS A 94 -5.66 15.19 5.98
C LYS A 94 -4.80 15.31 4.72
N LYS A 95 -5.46 15.49 3.58
CA LYS A 95 -4.79 15.81 2.32
C LYS A 95 -4.50 17.31 2.26
N VAL A 96 -3.23 17.66 2.30
CA VAL A 96 -2.74 19.03 2.10
C VAL A 96 -1.95 19.06 0.79
N GLN A 97 -2.25 20.04 -0.06
CA GLN A 97 -1.48 20.27 -1.28
C GLN A 97 -0.26 21.14 -0.95
N HIS A 98 0.87 20.86 -1.58
CA HIS A 98 2.14 21.59 -1.34
C HIS A 98 2.60 21.58 0.13
N GLY A 99 2.13 20.61 0.92
CA GLY A 99 2.50 20.44 2.32
C GLY A 99 2.99 19.02 2.57
N ASP A 100 3.76 18.85 3.64
CA ASP A 100 4.24 17.55 4.09
C ASP A 100 3.23 16.87 5.04
N PHE A 101 3.49 15.61 5.36
CA PHE A 101 2.74 14.86 6.38
C PHE A 101 3.34 15.05 7.78
N GLU A 102 2.54 14.79 8.82
CA GLU A 102 3.02 14.79 10.20
C GLU A 102 3.97 13.59 10.42
N PRO A 103 5.22 13.79 10.86
CA PRO A 103 6.20 12.70 10.99
C PRO A 103 5.72 11.54 11.88
N ASP A 104 5.00 11.84 12.95
CA ASP A 104 4.45 10.86 13.89
C ASP A 104 3.42 9.92 13.24
N ASP A 105 2.78 10.35 12.14
CA ASP A 105 1.80 9.54 11.44
C ASP A 105 2.42 8.34 10.74
N VAL A 106 3.70 8.42 10.34
CA VAL A 106 4.39 7.29 9.70
C VAL A 106 4.37 6.09 10.64
N ASP A 107 4.81 6.27 11.89
CA ASP A 107 4.91 5.18 12.86
C ASP A 107 3.56 4.74 13.39
N ARG A 108 2.68 5.71 13.68
CA ARG A 108 1.33 5.44 14.15
C ARG A 108 0.55 4.59 13.15
N ILE A 109 0.56 4.96 11.87
CA ILE A 109 -0.22 4.26 10.85
C ILE A 109 0.46 2.96 10.43
N THR A 110 1.80 2.92 10.34
CA THR A 110 2.52 1.66 10.05
C THR A 110 2.14 0.56 11.05
N LYS A 111 2.06 0.88 12.35
CA LYS A 111 1.62 -0.07 13.39
C LYS A 111 0.19 -0.57 13.15
N ILE A 112 -0.72 0.31 12.71
CA ILE A 112 -2.10 -0.07 12.38
C ILE A 112 -2.13 -1.02 11.18
N VAL A 113 -1.40 -0.69 10.11
CA VAL A 113 -1.32 -1.52 8.91
C VAL A 113 -0.79 -2.91 9.24
N ILE A 114 0.32 -2.99 9.98
CA ILE A 114 0.90 -4.28 10.42
C ILE A 114 -0.10 -5.07 11.25
N LYS A 115 -0.75 -4.45 12.23
CA LYS A 115 -1.75 -5.11 13.06
C LYS A 115 -2.89 -5.67 12.20
N GLN A 116 -3.47 -4.88 11.30
CA GLN A 116 -4.61 -5.35 10.50
C GLN A 116 -4.25 -6.41 9.46
N CYS A 117 -3.03 -6.38 8.92
CA CYS A 117 -2.55 -7.39 7.96
C CYS A 117 -2.19 -8.73 8.63
N PHE A 118 -1.55 -8.71 9.81
CA PHE A 118 -0.90 -9.90 10.37
C PHE A 118 -1.53 -10.46 11.65
N THR A 119 -2.50 -9.77 12.28
CA THR A 119 -3.14 -10.29 13.50
C THR A 119 -4.30 -11.27 13.24
N ASN A 120 -4.74 -11.43 11.98
CA ASN A 120 -5.81 -12.37 11.61
C ASN A 120 -5.32 -13.81 11.32
N HIS A 121 -4.06 -14.15 11.64
CA HIS A 121 -3.54 -15.51 11.53
C HIS A 121 -3.92 -16.46 12.70
N GLN A 122 -4.82 -16.03 13.61
CA GLN A 122 -5.50 -16.92 14.56
C GLN A 122 -7.00 -17.00 14.25
N LYS A 123 -7.37 -17.79 13.24
CA LYS A 123 -8.62 -18.53 13.25
C LYS A 123 -8.30 -19.97 12.87
N ILE A 124 -8.10 -20.77 13.92
CA ILE A 124 -8.17 -22.24 13.92
C ILE A 124 -9.64 -22.60 13.73
#